data_AF-A0A6V8CUP9-F1
#
_entry.id   AF-A0A6V8CUP9-F1
#
_cell.length_a   1.000
_cell.length_b   1.000
_cell.length_c   1.000
_cell.angle_alpha   90.00
_cell.angle_beta   90.00
_cell.angle_gamma   90.00
#
_symmetry.space_group_name_H-M   'P 1'
#
loop_
_entity.id
_entity.type
_entity.pdbx_description
1 polymer ?
#
loop_
_entity_poly.entity_id
_entity_poly.type
_entity_poly.pdbx_seq_one_letter_code
_entity_poly.pdbx_strand_id
1 'polypeptide(L)'
;MVGELTNRPMARFNAAGLRKDLDSVMHILCSLKAVDLIDFDGDEGDYLNLGSPRDDHDTVAKNLSTYRSISKWVDSSRPSGTQSEKTVRGWINGELATEIESISETIAGIEDARSDANAAEERIAALGSFVELGVDLDLFDGYRTATVFIGQIGDKGSGQDALRSAGVSGHTASGGGLTMVVVANEDAAAVNNALESMRFSAIQPPSGTGSPREALSKTTSLLKKLNLEAEKLESALDSWASKHGEKLVCGLELLERDFIEATAPARVAVSHHAFMIDGWIVADREEEVRTALKGLCSYIEVDTDVAPKHHGVHGHGHHNDPSPPVAFGDHGLSRPMELLTDAV
;
A
#
# COMPACT_ATOMS: atom_id res chain seq x y z
N MET A 1 36.63 17.59 -22.13
CA MET A 1 35.53 18.39 -22.70
C MET A 1 34.63 17.55 -23.62
N VAL A 2 34.49 16.25 -23.33
CA VAL A 2 33.46 15.38 -23.91
C VAL A 2 32.45 15.20 -22.78
N GLY A 3 31.16 15.38 -23.05
CA GLY A 3 30.12 15.21 -22.02
C GLY A 3 29.70 16.46 -21.24
N GLU A 4 30.08 17.69 -21.64
CA GLU A 4 29.50 18.91 -21.04
C GLU A 4 28.19 19.34 -21.74
N LEU A 5 28.01 18.97 -23.01
CA LEU A 5 26.83 19.31 -23.85
C LEU A 5 26.27 18.10 -24.62
N THR A 6 26.83 16.91 -24.41
CA THR A 6 26.43 15.65 -25.05
C THR A 6 26.34 14.55 -24.00
N ASN A 7 25.70 13.44 -24.35
CA ASN A 7 25.71 12.25 -23.50
C ASN A 7 27.15 11.82 -23.22
N ARG A 8 27.40 11.31 -22.01
CA ARG A 8 28.68 10.73 -21.62
C ARG A 8 28.83 9.36 -22.29
N PRO A 9 30.04 9.02 -22.78
CA PRO A 9 30.28 7.73 -23.40
C PRO A 9 30.10 6.61 -22.38
N MET A 10 29.40 5.56 -22.79
CA MET A 10 29.24 4.33 -22.01
C MET A 10 30.29 3.31 -22.44
N ALA A 11 30.68 2.45 -21.51
CA ALA A 11 31.56 1.32 -21.74
C ALA A 11 30.88 0.03 -21.27
N ARG A 12 31.06 -1.06 -22.03
CA ARG A 12 30.58 -2.38 -21.62
C ARG A 12 31.48 -2.89 -20.51
N PHE A 13 30.89 -3.38 -19.44
CA PHE A 13 31.59 -3.85 -18.24
C PHE A 13 31.26 -5.33 -18.00
N ASN A 14 32.29 -6.17 -18.01
CA ASN A 14 32.20 -7.58 -17.66
C ASN A 14 33.10 -7.87 -16.46
N ALA A 15 32.60 -8.60 -15.48
CA ALA A 15 33.41 -9.02 -14.33
C ALA A 15 33.11 -10.45 -13.92
N ALA A 16 34.14 -11.23 -13.59
CA ALA A 16 33.99 -12.59 -13.08
C ALA A 16 34.84 -12.83 -11.84
N GLY A 17 34.34 -13.65 -10.93
CA GLY A 17 34.98 -13.96 -9.65
C GLY A 17 34.42 -15.22 -9.00
N LEU A 18 34.81 -15.47 -7.75
CA LEU A 18 34.35 -16.64 -6.99
C LEU A 18 32.93 -16.41 -6.46
N ARG A 19 32.09 -17.45 -6.50
CA ARG A 19 30.68 -17.36 -6.08
C ARG A 19 30.48 -16.83 -4.66
N LYS A 20 31.40 -17.14 -3.74
CA LYS A 20 31.39 -16.68 -2.34
C LYS A 20 31.58 -15.17 -2.18
N ASP A 21 32.16 -14.51 -3.16
CA ASP A 21 32.49 -13.08 -3.13
C ASP A 21 31.41 -12.23 -3.82
N LEU A 22 30.39 -12.88 -4.45
CA LEU A 22 29.33 -12.22 -5.21
C LEU A 22 28.60 -11.14 -4.41
N ASP A 23 28.19 -11.45 -3.18
CA ASP A 23 27.43 -10.52 -2.34
C ASP A 23 28.27 -9.28 -1.99
N SER A 24 29.57 -9.46 -1.74
CA SER A 24 30.49 -8.35 -1.47
C SER A 24 30.70 -7.47 -2.71
N VAL A 25 30.79 -8.09 -3.88
CA VAL A 25 30.87 -7.39 -5.17
C VAL A 25 29.59 -6.59 -5.43
N MET A 26 28.41 -7.19 -5.22
CA MET A 26 27.13 -6.49 -5.37
C MET A 26 27.00 -5.30 -4.44
N HIS A 27 27.39 -5.46 -3.16
CA HIS A 27 27.41 -4.36 -2.21
C HIS A 27 28.25 -3.16 -2.69
N ILE A 28 29.44 -3.44 -3.23
CA ILE A 28 30.33 -2.39 -3.77
C ILE A 28 29.69 -1.73 -4.99
N LEU A 29 29.17 -2.51 -5.95
CA LEU A 29 28.55 -1.98 -7.16
C LEU A 29 27.32 -1.11 -6.85
N CYS A 30 26.45 -1.57 -5.96
CA CYS A 30 25.29 -0.81 -5.49
C CYS A 30 25.69 0.46 -4.74
N SER A 31 26.77 0.41 -3.94
CA SER A 31 27.28 1.58 -3.22
C SER A 31 27.90 2.63 -4.14
N LEU A 32 28.61 2.20 -5.19
CA LEU A 32 29.20 3.09 -6.20
C LEU A 32 28.15 3.72 -7.11
N LYS A 33 26.98 3.09 -7.28
CA LYS A 33 25.93 3.49 -8.24
C LYS A 33 26.53 3.74 -9.63
N ALA A 34 27.39 2.83 -10.08
CA ALA A 34 28.22 3.01 -11.27
C ALA A 34 27.87 2.07 -12.42
N VAL A 35 27.24 0.94 -12.12
CA VAL A 35 26.94 -0.12 -13.07
C VAL A 35 25.44 -0.23 -13.27
N ASP A 36 25.02 -0.21 -14.53
CA ASP A 36 23.69 -0.67 -14.94
C ASP A 36 23.80 -2.13 -15.38
N LEU A 37 23.24 -3.04 -14.58
CA LEU A 37 23.35 -4.47 -14.82
C LEU A 37 22.48 -4.90 -16.00
N ILE A 38 23.01 -5.81 -16.80
CA ILE A 38 22.28 -6.50 -17.84
C ILE A 38 21.85 -7.85 -17.30
N ASP A 39 20.56 -8.12 -17.40
CA ASP A 39 19.98 -9.35 -16.87
C ASP A 39 20.49 -10.54 -17.67
N PHE A 40 21.05 -11.52 -16.95
CA PHE A 40 21.32 -12.81 -17.55
C PHE A 40 20.00 -13.48 -17.92
N ASP A 41 19.82 -13.79 -19.20
CA ASP A 41 18.58 -14.37 -19.75
C ASP A 41 18.43 -15.87 -19.52
N GLY A 42 19.52 -16.54 -19.10
CA GLY A 42 19.54 -17.98 -18.87
C GLY A 42 19.78 -18.82 -20.13
N ASP A 43 20.04 -18.19 -21.28
CA ASP A 43 20.16 -18.90 -22.56
C ASP A 43 21.56 -19.53 -22.79
N GLU A 44 22.55 -19.25 -21.93
CA GLU A 44 23.93 -19.79 -22.03
C GLU A 44 24.12 -21.23 -21.48
N GLY A 45 23.16 -22.12 -21.73
CA GLY A 45 23.30 -23.59 -21.63
C GLY A 45 23.53 -24.17 -20.22
N ASP A 46 23.80 -25.48 -20.15
CA ASP A 46 23.85 -26.30 -18.91
C ASP A 46 24.93 -25.88 -17.86
N TYR A 47 25.76 -24.88 -18.15
CA TYR A 47 26.92 -24.51 -17.33
C TYR A 47 26.71 -23.29 -16.43
N LEU A 48 25.82 -22.38 -16.83
CA LEU A 48 25.48 -21.17 -16.10
C LEU A 48 24.00 -21.18 -15.75
N ASN A 49 23.69 -20.81 -14.51
CA ASN A 49 22.34 -20.66 -14.03
C ASN A 49 22.13 -19.21 -13.59
N LEU A 50 20.86 -18.82 -13.46
CA LEU A 50 20.51 -17.60 -12.78
C LEU A 50 21.02 -17.68 -11.33
N GLY A 51 21.55 -16.57 -10.82
CA GLY A 51 21.80 -16.43 -9.39
C GLY A 51 20.51 -16.50 -8.57
N SER A 52 20.66 -16.41 -7.26
CA SER A 52 19.53 -16.37 -6.34
C SER A 52 19.71 -15.17 -5.42
N PRO A 53 18.61 -14.52 -4.99
CA PRO A 53 18.68 -13.46 -3.99
C PRO A 53 19.48 -13.92 -2.77
N ARG A 54 20.04 -12.95 -2.05
CA ARG A 54 20.74 -13.20 -0.79
C ARG A 54 19.78 -13.82 0.23
N ASP A 55 20.31 -14.65 1.14
CA ASP A 55 19.52 -15.40 2.11
C ASP A 55 18.64 -14.51 3.02
N ASP A 56 19.01 -13.24 3.21
CA ASP A 56 18.29 -12.28 4.05
C ASP A 56 17.25 -11.43 3.27
N HIS A 57 17.07 -11.64 1.96
CA HIS A 57 16.23 -10.77 1.12
C HIS A 57 14.77 -10.68 1.62
N ASP A 58 14.20 -11.78 2.12
CA ASP A 58 12.84 -11.81 2.69
C ASP A 58 12.72 -10.91 3.93
N THR A 59 13.76 -10.88 4.76
CA THR A 59 13.79 -10.05 5.96
C THR A 59 13.89 -8.57 5.57
N VAL A 60 14.75 -8.24 4.61
CA VAL A 60 14.87 -6.88 4.07
C VAL A 60 13.56 -6.42 3.43
N ALA A 61 12.92 -7.29 2.62
CA ALA A 61 11.65 -7.01 1.96
C ALA A 61 10.54 -6.73 2.97
N LYS A 62 10.44 -7.55 4.03
CA LYS A 62 9.45 -7.37 5.11
C LYS A 62 9.67 -6.04 5.85
N ASN A 63 10.91 -5.73 6.22
CA ASN A 63 11.24 -4.47 6.89
C ASN A 63 10.94 -3.28 5.98
N LEU A 64 11.34 -3.33 4.72
CA LEU A 64 11.06 -2.29 3.74
C LEU A 64 9.56 -2.06 3.55
N SER A 65 8.77 -3.14 3.42
CA SER A 65 7.31 -3.05 3.32
C SER A 65 6.70 -2.39 4.55
N THR A 66 7.19 -2.73 5.75
CA THR A 66 6.70 -2.16 7.01
C THR A 66 7.00 -0.66 7.06
N TYR A 67 8.23 -0.24 6.75
CA TYR A 67 8.62 1.16 6.72
C TYR A 67 7.82 1.96 5.68
N ARG A 68 7.58 1.39 4.48
CA ARG A 68 6.73 1.99 3.44
C ARG A 68 5.28 2.14 3.86
N SER A 69 4.74 1.21 4.64
CA SER A 69 3.38 1.33 5.16
C SER A 69 3.30 2.49 6.15
N ILE A 70 4.24 2.59 7.09
CA ILE A 70 4.28 3.67 8.09
C ILE A 70 4.52 5.03 7.44
N SER A 71 5.39 5.11 6.43
CA SER A 71 5.67 6.38 5.73
C SER A 71 4.46 6.95 4.98
N LYS A 72 3.41 6.16 4.72
CA LYS A 72 2.14 6.67 4.15
C LYS A 72 1.28 7.41 5.17
N TRP A 73 1.46 7.10 6.45
CA TRP A 73 0.73 7.70 7.57
C TRP A 73 1.42 8.92 8.13
N VAL A 74 2.72 9.05 7.90
CA VAL A 74 3.56 10.08 8.49
C VAL A 74 4.04 11.05 7.41
N ASP A 75 3.73 12.33 7.56
CA ASP A 75 4.35 13.38 6.76
C ASP A 75 5.72 13.74 7.36
N SER A 76 6.74 12.98 6.97
CA SER A 76 8.10 13.20 7.43
C SER A 76 8.77 14.30 6.62
N SER A 77 9.19 15.36 7.30
CA SER A 77 10.06 16.38 6.70
C SER A 77 11.34 15.75 6.16
N ARG A 78 11.85 16.29 5.06
CA ARG A 78 13.13 15.86 4.47
C ARG A 78 14.23 15.91 5.53
N PRO A 79 15.09 14.88 5.64
CA PRO A 79 16.21 14.88 6.58
C PRO A 79 17.04 16.15 6.50
N SER A 80 17.49 16.61 7.67
CA SER A 80 18.26 17.86 7.82
C SER A 80 19.66 17.78 7.20
N GLY A 81 20.14 16.57 6.94
CA GLY A 81 21.41 16.29 6.28
C GLY A 81 21.58 14.81 5.94
N THR A 82 22.76 14.46 5.45
CA THR A 82 23.12 13.06 5.18
C THR A 82 23.56 12.36 6.46
N GLN A 83 23.21 11.08 6.56
CA GLN A 83 23.60 10.22 7.68
C GLN A 83 24.53 9.12 7.19
N SER A 84 25.45 8.68 8.05
CA SER A 84 26.32 7.55 7.71
C SER A 84 25.52 6.24 7.76
N GLU A 85 25.82 5.31 6.86
CA GLU A 85 25.19 3.98 6.85
C GLU A 85 25.26 3.29 8.22
N LYS A 86 26.42 3.35 8.87
CA LYS A 86 26.63 2.74 10.20
C LYS A 86 25.65 3.30 11.24
N THR A 87 25.41 4.61 11.21
CA THR A 87 24.47 5.28 12.10
C THR A 87 23.05 4.78 11.86
N VAL A 88 22.61 4.77 10.59
CA VAL A 88 21.25 4.36 10.22
C VAL A 88 21.01 2.88 10.54
N ARG A 89 21.97 2.00 10.26
CA ARG A 89 21.90 0.58 10.68
C ARG A 89 21.77 0.44 12.20
N GLY A 90 22.45 1.29 12.96
CA GLY A 90 22.33 1.33 14.42
C GLY A 90 20.94 1.72 14.90
N TRP A 91 20.24 2.61 14.18
CA TRP A 91 18.84 2.94 14.48
C TRP A 91 17.90 1.78 14.15
N ILE A 92 17.97 1.25 12.92
CA ILE A 92 17.11 0.14 12.46
C ILE A 92 17.21 -1.07 13.38
N ASN A 93 18.42 -1.45 13.80
CA ASN A 93 18.65 -2.62 14.65
C ASN A 93 18.53 -2.32 16.16
N GLY A 94 18.15 -1.09 16.54
CA GLY A 94 18.12 -0.63 17.91
C GLY A 94 16.82 0.09 18.22
N GLU A 95 16.93 1.35 18.65
CA GLU A 95 15.81 2.20 19.09
C GLU A 95 14.66 2.23 18.07
N LEU A 96 14.94 2.28 16.77
CA LEU A 96 13.88 2.43 15.77
C LEU A 96 13.05 1.13 15.62
N ALA A 97 13.62 -0.05 15.87
CA ALA A 97 12.86 -1.30 15.75
C ALA A 97 11.65 -1.34 16.69
N THR A 98 11.85 -0.98 17.96
CA THR A 98 10.78 -0.96 18.97
C THR A 98 9.76 0.15 18.69
N GLU A 99 10.24 1.30 18.22
CA GLU A 99 9.38 2.43 17.86
C GLU A 99 8.49 2.11 16.65
N ILE A 100 8.99 1.35 15.67
CA ILE A 100 8.24 0.91 14.49
C ILE A 100 7.13 -0.08 14.85
N GLU A 101 7.36 -0.98 15.80
CA GLU A 101 6.33 -1.88 16.31
C GLU A 101 5.22 -1.09 17.03
N SER A 102 5.61 -0.20 17.96
CA SER A 102 4.67 0.62 18.72
C SER A 102 3.82 1.54 17.82
N ILE A 103 4.41 2.13 16.78
CA ILE A 103 3.67 3.02 15.88
C ILE A 103 2.74 2.23 14.95
N SER A 104 3.10 1.00 14.59
CA SER A 104 2.24 0.10 13.82
C SER A 104 0.96 -0.25 14.58
N GLU A 105 1.07 -0.53 15.89
CA GLU A 105 -0.09 -0.73 16.76
C GLU A 105 -0.96 0.53 16.88
N THR A 106 -0.33 1.71 16.95
CA THR A 106 -1.04 2.99 16.99
C THR A 106 -1.84 3.22 15.71
N ILE A 107 -1.25 2.95 14.54
CA ILE A 107 -1.91 3.05 13.24
C ILE A 107 -3.10 2.09 13.15
N ALA A 108 -2.92 0.83 13.55
CA ALA A 108 -4.01 -0.14 13.58
C ALA A 108 -5.16 0.32 14.49
N GLY A 109 -4.84 0.88 15.66
CA GLY A 109 -5.84 1.45 16.56
C GLY A 109 -6.61 2.63 15.96
N ILE A 110 -5.97 3.47 15.13
CA ILE A 110 -6.64 4.55 14.40
C ILE A 110 -7.62 3.96 13.38
N GLU A 111 -7.20 2.96 12.61
CA GLU A 111 -8.05 2.29 11.62
C GLU A 111 -9.27 1.64 12.28
N ASP A 112 -9.05 0.90 13.38
CA ASP A 112 -10.11 0.25 14.16
C ASP A 112 -11.11 1.28 14.71
N ALA A 113 -10.62 2.33 15.38
CA ALA A 113 -11.46 3.38 15.96
C ALA A 113 -12.29 4.10 14.89
N ARG A 114 -11.72 4.38 13.71
CA ARG A 114 -12.43 4.98 12.58
C ARG A 114 -13.46 4.02 11.97
N SER A 115 -13.14 2.74 11.86
CA SER A 115 -14.07 1.74 11.35
C SER A 115 -15.28 1.59 12.28
N ASP A 116 -15.05 1.54 13.59
CA ASP A 116 -16.10 1.48 14.61
C ASP A 116 -16.93 2.78 14.64
N ALA A 117 -16.30 3.93 14.44
CA ALA A 117 -16.99 5.22 14.34
C ALA A 117 -17.95 5.23 13.15
N ASN A 118 -17.51 4.78 11.97
CA ASN A 118 -18.37 4.68 10.79
C ASN A 118 -19.56 3.74 11.04
N ALA A 119 -19.34 2.57 11.65
CA ALA A 119 -20.42 1.66 12.02
C ALA A 119 -21.42 2.30 13.02
N ALA A 120 -20.92 3.09 13.97
CA ALA A 120 -21.76 3.83 14.90
C ALA A 120 -22.56 4.94 14.20
N GLU A 121 -21.99 5.63 13.20
CA GLU A 121 -22.69 6.63 12.39
C GLU A 121 -23.82 6.02 11.55
N GLU A 122 -23.56 4.90 10.87
CA GLU A 122 -24.58 4.16 10.13
C GLU A 122 -25.73 3.73 11.06
N ARG A 123 -25.39 3.24 12.25
CA ARG A 123 -26.39 2.86 13.26
C ARG A 123 -27.17 4.06 13.78
N ILE A 124 -26.54 5.21 13.98
CA ILE A 124 -27.20 6.46 14.37
C ILE A 124 -28.21 6.89 13.31
N ALA A 125 -27.82 6.85 12.03
CA ALA A 125 -28.71 7.17 10.91
C ALA A 125 -29.92 6.22 10.88
N ALA A 126 -29.69 4.91 11.02
CA ALA A 126 -30.76 3.92 11.09
C ALA A 126 -31.70 4.15 12.28
N LEU A 127 -31.17 4.36 13.49
CA LEU A 127 -31.97 4.60 14.69
C LEU A 127 -32.79 5.89 14.61
N GLY A 128 -32.25 6.93 13.95
CA GLY A 128 -32.92 8.23 13.81
C GLY A 128 -34.33 8.13 13.24
N SER A 129 -34.54 7.32 12.20
CA SER A 129 -35.86 7.10 11.58
C SER A 129 -36.85 6.39 12.51
N PHE A 130 -36.37 5.61 13.48
CA PHE A 130 -37.20 4.80 14.38
C PHE A 130 -37.54 5.52 15.70
N VAL A 131 -36.85 6.61 16.03
CA VAL A 131 -37.12 7.41 17.25
C VAL A 131 -38.55 7.96 17.24
N GLU A 132 -39.01 8.47 16.10
CA GLU A 132 -40.36 9.03 15.99
C GLU A 132 -41.45 7.96 15.92
N LEU A 133 -41.11 6.73 15.49
CA LEU A 133 -42.04 5.60 15.52
C LEU A 133 -42.45 5.24 16.96
N GLY A 134 -41.57 5.50 17.93
CA GLY A 134 -41.90 5.41 19.36
C GLY A 134 -42.14 3.99 19.88
N VAL A 135 -41.69 2.97 19.14
CA VAL A 135 -41.79 1.55 19.51
C VAL A 135 -40.41 1.02 19.90
N ASP A 136 -40.36 0.22 20.96
CA ASP A 136 -39.12 -0.38 21.45
C ASP A 136 -38.54 -1.38 20.45
N LEU A 137 -37.20 -1.44 20.35
CA LEU A 137 -36.49 -2.22 19.32
C LEU A 137 -36.77 -3.72 19.38
N ASP A 138 -37.00 -4.26 20.59
CA ASP A 138 -37.33 -5.66 20.84
C ASP A 138 -38.76 -6.04 20.43
N LEU A 139 -39.59 -5.06 20.09
CA LEU A 139 -40.95 -5.28 19.60
C LEU A 139 -41.05 -5.36 18.08
N PHE A 140 -39.94 -5.28 17.35
CA PHE A 140 -39.94 -5.36 15.89
C PHE A 140 -39.81 -6.78 15.33
N ASP A 141 -39.38 -7.73 16.13
CA ASP A 141 -39.17 -9.12 15.70
C ASP A 141 -39.30 -10.10 16.89
N GLY A 142 -39.21 -11.41 16.65
CA GLY A 142 -39.18 -12.45 17.67
C GLY A 142 -40.54 -13.02 18.07
N TYR A 143 -41.62 -12.57 17.43
CA TYR A 143 -42.96 -13.11 17.67
C TYR A 143 -43.12 -14.50 17.03
N ARG A 144 -43.72 -15.43 17.79
CA ARG A 144 -44.03 -16.78 17.27
C ARG A 144 -45.34 -16.84 16.49
N THR A 145 -46.28 -15.96 16.81
CA THR A 145 -47.68 -16.00 16.34
C THR A 145 -48.07 -14.77 15.52
N ALA A 146 -47.17 -13.80 15.38
CA ALA A 146 -47.43 -12.55 14.68
C ALA A 146 -46.28 -12.21 13.72
N THR A 147 -46.62 -11.52 12.64
CA THR A 147 -45.70 -10.99 11.65
C THR A 147 -45.73 -9.47 11.74
N VAL A 148 -44.54 -8.85 11.67
CA VAL A 148 -44.34 -7.40 11.76
C VAL A 148 -43.87 -6.89 10.40
N PHE A 149 -44.58 -5.90 9.86
CA PHE A 149 -44.19 -5.17 8.66
C PHE A 149 -43.77 -3.76 9.07
N ILE A 150 -42.58 -3.32 8.66
CA ILE A 150 -42.06 -1.97 8.92
C ILE A 150 -41.54 -1.39 7.62
N GLY A 151 -41.96 -0.16 7.31
CA GLY A 151 -41.58 0.48 6.05
C GLY A 151 -42.29 1.80 5.82
N GLN A 152 -42.11 2.36 4.63
CA GLN A 152 -42.76 3.60 4.20
C GLN A 152 -43.94 3.28 3.28
N ILE A 153 -45.04 4.02 3.41
CA ILE A 153 -46.20 3.92 2.50
C ILE A 153 -46.16 5.12 1.55
N GLY A 154 -46.23 4.86 0.25
CA GLY A 154 -46.06 5.90 -0.78
C GLY A 154 -47.30 6.77 -1.04
N ASP A 155 -48.50 6.24 -0.81
CA ASP A 155 -49.77 6.97 -0.98
C ASP A 155 -50.25 7.60 0.34
N LYS A 156 -51.34 8.39 0.33
CA LYS A 156 -52.02 8.88 1.57
C LYS A 156 -52.66 7.75 2.41
N GLY A 157 -52.25 6.51 2.20
CA GLY A 157 -52.69 5.36 2.96
C GLY A 157 -51.98 5.28 4.30
N SER A 158 -52.57 4.55 5.23
CA SER A 158 -52.02 4.25 6.54
C SER A 158 -51.95 2.74 6.75
N GLY A 159 -51.19 2.30 7.75
CA GLY A 159 -51.23 0.90 8.18
C GLY A 159 -52.65 0.44 8.53
N GLN A 160 -53.51 1.35 9.02
CA GLN A 160 -54.90 1.05 9.34
C GLN A 160 -55.74 0.82 8.08
N ASP A 161 -55.45 1.53 6.98
CA ASP A 161 -56.11 1.30 5.69
C ASP A 161 -55.73 -0.07 5.12
N ALA A 162 -54.47 -0.50 5.29
CA ALA A 162 -54.03 -1.83 4.89
C ALA A 162 -54.76 -2.94 5.66
N LEU A 163 -54.92 -2.80 6.98
CA LEU A 163 -55.71 -3.73 7.80
C LEU A 163 -57.18 -3.79 7.34
N ARG A 164 -57.79 -2.63 7.08
CA ARG A 164 -59.18 -2.55 6.58
C ARG A 164 -59.35 -3.20 5.21
N SER A 165 -58.42 -2.97 4.29
CA SER A 165 -58.44 -3.58 2.96
C SER A 165 -58.25 -5.10 2.99
N ALA A 166 -57.45 -5.61 3.95
CA ALA A 166 -57.26 -7.03 4.16
C ALA A 166 -58.42 -7.69 4.93
N GLY A 167 -59.26 -6.89 5.62
CA GLY A 167 -60.39 -7.39 6.41
C GLY A 167 -59.98 -8.06 7.71
N VAL A 168 -58.79 -7.72 8.24
CA VAL A 168 -58.19 -8.38 9.40
C VAL A 168 -57.99 -7.40 10.57
N SER A 169 -57.78 -7.95 11.77
CA SER A 169 -57.45 -7.17 12.95
C SER A 169 -55.93 -7.15 13.19
N GLY A 170 -55.40 -6.03 13.65
CA GLY A 170 -53.97 -5.87 13.90
C GLY A 170 -53.65 -4.58 14.64
N HIS A 171 -52.37 -4.40 14.92
CA HIS A 171 -51.84 -3.19 15.56
C HIS A 171 -51.02 -2.38 14.56
N THR A 172 -51.07 -1.05 14.68
CA THR A 172 -50.30 -0.15 13.81
C THR A 172 -49.65 0.96 14.61
N ALA A 173 -48.45 1.35 14.22
CA ALA A 173 -47.77 2.55 14.71
C ALA A 173 -47.24 3.36 13.52
N SER A 174 -47.16 4.67 13.65
CA SER A 174 -46.66 5.55 12.60
C SER A 174 -45.92 6.76 13.19
N GLY A 175 -44.77 7.09 12.63
CA GLY A 175 -43.93 8.22 13.02
C GLY A 175 -42.67 8.26 12.18
N GLY A 176 -42.07 9.44 11.95
CA GLY A 176 -40.82 9.55 11.18
C GLY A 176 -40.93 9.13 9.72
N GLY A 177 -42.12 9.17 9.14
CA GLY A 177 -42.39 8.63 7.80
C GLY A 177 -42.43 7.10 7.72
N LEU A 178 -42.22 6.41 8.85
CA LEU A 178 -42.36 4.95 8.96
C LEU A 178 -43.77 4.56 9.40
N THR A 179 -44.22 3.41 8.92
CA THR A 179 -45.42 2.71 9.38
C THR A 179 -45.03 1.29 9.77
N MET A 180 -45.50 0.88 10.96
CA MET A 180 -45.41 -0.48 11.47
C MET A 180 -46.81 -1.09 11.49
N VAL A 181 -46.94 -2.33 11.03
CA VAL A 181 -48.18 -3.13 11.06
C VAL A 181 -47.87 -4.49 11.65
N VAL A 182 -48.62 -4.92 12.66
CA VAL A 182 -48.48 -6.22 13.33
C VAL A 182 -49.78 -6.99 13.19
N VAL A 183 -49.70 -8.21 12.66
CA VAL A 183 -50.85 -9.08 12.40
C VAL A 183 -50.54 -10.53 12.75
N ALA A 184 -51.59 -11.35 12.94
CA ALA A 184 -51.40 -12.79 13.12
C ALA A 184 -50.74 -13.41 11.89
N ASN A 185 -49.96 -14.48 12.09
CA ASN A 185 -49.23 -15.12 10.98
C ASN A 185 -50.16 -15.62 9.85
N GLU A 186 -51.39 -16.02 10.18
CA GLU A 186 -52.39 -16.45 9.21
C GLU A 186 -52.88 -15.30 8.30
N ASP A 187 -52.82 -14.06 8.79
CA ASP A 187 -53.28 -12.86 8.09
C ASP A 187 -52.16 -12.12 7.33
N ALA A 188 -50.89 -12.51 7.55
CA ALA A 188 -49.72 -11.82 7.03
C ALA A 188 -49.72 -11.66 5.50
N ALA A 189 -50.15 -12.70 4.77
CA ALA A 189 -50.20 -12.67 3.31
C ALA A 189 -51.24 -11.66 2.78
N ALA A 190 -52.42 -11.60 3.40
CA ALA A 190 -53.48 -10.66 2.99
C ALA A 190 -53.05 -9.20 3.22
N VAL A 191 -52.38 -8.95 4.34
CA VAL A 191 -51.89 -7.62 4.73
C VAL A 191 -50.71 -7.19 3.87
N ASN A 192 -49.78 -8.10 3.54
CA ASN A 192 -48.68 -7.80 2.63
C ASN A 192 -49.20 -7.35 1.25
N ASN A 193 -50.19 -8.06 0.68
CA ASN A 193 -50.80 -7.68 -0.60
C ASN A 193 -51.49 -6.30 -0.53
N ALA A 194 -52.16 -6.01 0.58
CA ALA A 194 -52.77 -4.69 0.81
C ALA A 194 -51.71 -3.58 0.90
N LEU A 195 -50.60 -3.82 1.61
CA LEU A 195 -49.47 -2.90 1.71
C LEU A 195 -48.79 -2.66 0.34
N GLU A 196 -48.56 -3.71 -0.44
CA GLU A 196 -47.99 -3.60 -1.80
C GLU A 196 -48.85 -2.70 -2.70
N SER A 197 -50.18 -2.82 -2.61
CA SER A 197 -51.11 -1.95 -3.36
C SER A 197 -51.00 -0.46 -3.01
N MET A 198 -50.44 -0.14 -1.83
CA MET A 198 -50.20 1.21 -1.33
C MET A 198 -48.75 1.68 -1.52
N ARG A 199 -47.98 1.00 -2.39
CA ARG A 199 -46.56 1.26 -2.65
C ARG A 199 -45.71 1.18 -1.38
N PHE A 200 -45.99 0.19 -0.54
CA PHE A 200 -45.18 -0.05 0.66
C PHE A 200 -43.73 -0.42 0.27
N SER A 201 -42.78 0.25 0.92
CA SER A 201 -41.36 -0.03 0.81
C SER A 201 -40.84 -0.48 2.17
N ALA A 202 -40.52 -1.78 2.29
CA ALA A 202 -40.04 -2.38 3.53
C ALA A 202 -38.66 -1.83 3.93
N ILE A 203 -38.48 -1.59 5.24
CA ILE A 203 -37.21 -1.16 5.83
C ILE A 203 -36.86 -2.15 6.94
N GLN A 204 -35.60 -2.60 6.96
CA GLN A 204 -35.12 -3.48 8.02
C GLN A 204 -34.95 -2.68 9.33
N PRO A 205 -35.57 -3.13 10.44
CA PRO A 205 -35.40 -2.47 11.73
C PRO A 205 -33.98 -2.67 12.28
N PRO A 206 -33.42 -1.66 12.96
CA PRO A 206 -32.17 -1.84 13.69
C PRO A 206 -32.38 -2.84 14.85
N SER A 207 -31.43 -3.76 15.02
CA SER A 207 -31.45 -4.72 16.13
C SER A 207 -31.15 -4.05 17.48
N GLY A 208 -31.75 -4.56 18.55
CA GLY A 208 -31.50 -4.10 19.92
C GLY A 208 -32.67 -4.37 20.86
N THR A 209 -32.61 -3.74 22.03
CA THR A 209 -33.65 -3.82 23.08
C THR A 209 -33.93 -2.45 23.66
N GLY A 210 -35.19 -2.19 24.04
CA GLY A 210 -35.63 -0.95 24.66
C GLY A 210 -35.77 0.20 23.66
N SER A 211 -35.87 1.42 24.19
CA SER A 211 -36.24 2.59 23.40
C SER A 211 -35.19 2.96 22.33
N PRO A 212 -35.61 3.22 21.06
CA PRO A 212 -34.72 3.72 20.02
C PRO A 212 -34.00 5.01 20.43
N ARG A 213 -34.63 5.86 21.26
CA ARG A 213 -34.04 7.11 21.75
C ARG A 213 -32.88 6.87 22.70
N GLU A 214 -33.00 5.89 23.59
CA GLU A 214 -31.91 5.50 24.49
C GLU A 214 -30.78 4.83 23.73
N ALA A 215 -31.10 3.94 22.78
CA ALA A 215 -30.12 3.30 21.91
C ALA A 215 -29.36 4.35 21.08
N LEU A 216 -30.07 5.35 20.55
CA LEU A 216 -29.47 6.47 19.82
C LEU A 216 -28.52 7.25 20.73
N SER A 217 -28.96 7.64 21.92
CA SER A 217 -28.13 8.38 22.88
C SER A 217 -26.85 7.61 23.25
N LYS A 218 -26.95 6.30 23.52
CA LYS A 218 -25.79 5.43 23.80
C LYS A 218 -24.84 5.36 22.61
N THR A 219 -25.36 5.16 21.40
CA THR A 219 -24.55 5.05 20.17
C THR A 219 -23.87 6.38 19.85
N THR A 220 -24.55 7.52 20.00
CA THR A 220 -23.95 8.85 19.86
C THR A 220 -22.86 9.09 20.92
N SER A 221 -23.04 8.62 22.15
CA SER A 221 -21.98 8.69 23.16
C SER A 221 -20.79 7.81 22.82
N LEU A 222 -21.01 6.64 22.21
CA LEU A 222 -19.95 5.75 21.76
C LEU A 222 -19.16 6.41 20.62
N LEU A 223 -19.84 6.94 19.59
CA LEU A 223 -19.22 7.67 18.49
C LEU A 223 -18.30 8.79 18.98
N LYS A 224 -18.78 9.59 19.95
CA LYS A 224 -17.94 10.65 20.56
C LYS A 224 -16.68 10.10 21.23
N LYS A 225 -16.76 8.95 21.90
CA LYS A 225 -15.60 8.32 22.54
C LYS A 225 -14.61 7.82 21.49
N LEU A 226 -15.10 7.14 20.45
CA LEU A 226 -14.29 6.62 19.36
C LEU A 226 -13.56 7.75 18.62
N ASN A 227 -14.25 8.85 18.32
CA ASN A 227 -13.63 10.01 17.68
C ASN A 227 -12.54 10.64 18.56
N LEU A 228 -12.78 10.79 19.87
CA LEU A 228 -11.77 11.29 20.81
C LEU A 228 -10.57 10.34 20.94
N GLU A 229 -10.80 9.03 20.86
CA GLU A 229 -9.75 8.03 20.87
C GLU A 229 -8.90 8.09 19.59
N ALA A 230 -9.55 8.17 18.42
CA ALA A 230 -8.87 8.36 17.15
C ALA A 230 -8.02 9.65 17.14
N GLU A 231 -8.59 10.79 17.55
CA GLU A 231 -7.86 12.06 17.66
C GLU A 231 -6.64 11.96 18.59
N LYS A 232 -6.76 11.22 19.71
CA LYS A 232 -5.66 11.01 20.63
C LYS A 232 -4.54 10.16 20.02
N LEU A 233 -4.90 9.08 19.30
CA LEU A 233 -3.94 8.21 18.63
C LEU A 233 -3.26 8.94 17.46
N GLU A 234 -4.00 9.73 16.69
CA GLU A 234 -3.47 10.60 15.63
C GLU A 234 -2.48 11.62 16.19
N SER A 235 -2.81 12.26 17.32
CA SER A 235 -1.87 13.17 17.99
C SER A 235 -0.60 12.45 18.49
N ALA A 236 -0.72 11.20 18.93
CA ALA A 236 0.45 10.38 19.29
C ALA A 236 1.31 10.06 18.06
N LEU A 237 0.66 9.74 16.92
CA LEU A 237 1.32 9.51 15.64
C LEU A 237 2.09 10.76 15.16
N ASP A 238 1.50 11.95 15.25
CA ASP A 238 2.17 13.22 14.91
C ASP A 238 3.37 13.52 15.82
N SER A 239 3.24 13.23 17.11
CA SER A 239 4.33 13.38 18.07
C SER A 239 5.48 12.42 17.78
N TRP A 240 5.15 11.18 17.42
CA TRP A 240 6.11 10.17 17.01
C TRP A 240 6.82 10.59 15.71
N ALA A 241 6.07 11.02 14.70
CA ALA A 241 6.57 11.53 13.44
C ALA A 241 7.58 12.66 13.63
N SER A 242 7.28 13.60 14.51
CA SER A 242 8.16 14.73 14.82
C SER A 242 9.49 14.30 15.45
N LYS A 243 9.53 13.17 16.16
CA LYS A 243 10.73 12.66 16.85
C LYS A 243 11.54 11.67 16.01
N HIS A 244 10.85 10.82 15.25
CA HIS A 244 11.44 9.67 14.58
C HIS A 244 11.34 9.74 13.04
N GLY A 245 10.62 10.71 12.48
CA GLY A 245 10.39 10.83 11.04
C GLY A 245 11.66 10.93 10.21
N GLU A 246 12.67 11.70 10.65
CA GLU A 246 13.97 11.76 9.96
C GLU A 246 14.67 10.39 9.96
N LYS A 247 14.66 9.68 11.10
CA LYS A 247 15.23 8.33 11.21
C LYS A 247 14.47 7.33 10.33
N LEU A 248 13.15 7.46 10.23
CA LEU A 248 12.29 6.63 9.36
C LEU A 248 12.68 6.80 7.88
N VAL A 249 12.83 8.04 7.41
CA VAL A 249 13.20 8.32 6.00
C VAL A 249 14.61 7.78 5.70
N CYS A 250 15.59 8.05 6.56
CA CYS A 250 16.93 7.49 6.39
C CYS A 250 16.92 5.95 6.40
N GLY A 251 16.12 5.35 7.28
CA GLY A 251 15.95 3.90 7.35
C GLY A 251 15.31 3.34 6.09
N LEU A 252 14.30 4.02 5.55
CA LEU A 252 13.63 3.65 4.31
C LEU A 252 14.61 3.67 3.12
N GLU A 253 15.38 4.75 2.93
CA GLU A 253 16.39 4.83 1.86
C GLU A 253 17.44 3.71 1.96
N LEU A 254 17.91 3.42 3.19
CA LEU A 254 18.87 2.34 3.39
C LEU A 254 18.26 0.97 3.07
N LEU A 255 17.03 0.70 3.53
CA LEU A 255 16.33 -0.55 3.26
C LEU A 255 16.02 -0.73 1.77
N GLU A 256 15.73 0.35 1.04
CA GLU A 256 15.57 0.29 -0.42
C GLU A 256 16.87 -0.10 -1.12
N ARG A 257 18.00 0.48 -0.69
CA ARG A 257 19.31 0.09 -1.21
C ARG A 257 19.65 -1.35 -0.86
N ASP A 258 19.41 -1.76 0.38
CA ASP A 258 19.65 -3.14 0.84
C ASP A 258 18.76 -4.13 0.07
N PHE A 259 17.53 -3.76 -0.27
CA PHE A 259 16.64 -4.62 -1.06
C PHE A 259 17.14 -4.79 -2.50
N ILE A 260 17.62 -3.71 -3.13
CA ILE A 260 18.27 -3.78 -4.45
C ILE A 260 19.50 -4.68 -4.36
N GLU A 261 20.35 -4.49 -3.35
CA GLU A 261 21.56 -5.29 -3.15
C GLU A 261 21.24 -6.78 -2.92
N ALA A 262 20.25 -7.09 -2.07
CA ALA A 262 19.87 -8.47 -1.76
C ALA A 262 19.23 -9.20 -2.95
N THR A 263 18.58 -8.47 -3.88
CA THR A 263 17.95 -9.05 -5.07
C THR A 263 18.85 -9.04 -6.31
N ALA A 264 19.88 -8.19 -6.35
CA ALA A 264 20.80 -8.06 -7.49
C ALA A 264 21.47 -9.37 -7.92
N PRO A 265 21.91 -10.28 -7.03
CA PRO A 265 22.48 -11.57 -7.43
C PRO A 265 21.57 -12.41 -8.34
N ALA A 266 20.25 -12.25 -8.27
CA ALA A 266 19.31 -12.96 -9.14
C ALA A 266 19.38 -12.51 -10.62
N ARG A 267 20.04 -11.38 -10.91
CA ARG A 267 20.21 -10.85 -12.27
C ARG A 267 21.50 -11.34 -12.94
N VAL A 268 22.31 -12.11 -12.23
CA VAL A 268 23.72 -12.39 -12.54
C VAL A 268 23.89 -13.87 -12.90
N ALA A 269 24.74 -14.16 -13.87
CA ALA A 269 25.07 -15.53 -14.23
C ALA A 269 25.98 -16.18 -13.18
N VAL A 270 25.65 -17.39 -12.73
CA VAL A 270 26.43 -18.12 -11.73
C VAL A 270 26.64 -19.58 -12.13
N SER A 271 27.78 -20.12 -11.73
CA SER A 271 28.05 -21.57 -11.70
C SER A 271 28.14 -22.06 -10.25
N HIS A 272 28.54 -23.32 -10.06
CA HIS A 272 28.75 -23.86 -8.71
C HIS A 272 29.85 -23.12 -7.91
N HIS A 273 30.81 -22.49 -8.60
CA HIS A 273 31.99 -21.87 -7.96
C HIS A 273 32.32 -20.46 -8.45
N ALA A 274 31.68 -19.96 -9.50
CA ALA A 274 31.98 -18.65 -10.08
C ALA A 274 30.71 -17.84 -10.36
N PHE A 275 30.88 -16.54 -10.53
CA PHE A 275 29.86 -15.65 -11.07
C PHE A 275 30.41 -14.88 -12.27
N MET A 276 29.52 -14.40 -13.13
CA MET A 276 29.81 -13.48 -14.22
C MET A 276 28.75 -12.37 -14.24
N ILE A 277 29.22 -11.13 -14.16
CA ILE A 277 28.43 -9.91 -14.19
C ILE A 277 28.63 -9.27 -15.56
N ASP A 278 27.54 -8.83 -16.15
CA ASP A 278 27.51 -8.06 -17.38
C ASP A 278 26.71 -6.77 -17.14
N GLY A 279 27.16 -5.66 -17.71
CA GLY A 279 26.56 -4.36 -17.49
C GLY A 279 27.23 -3.21 -18.23
N TRP A 280 26.74 -2.00 -17.95
CA TRP A 280 27.26 -0.76 -18.51
C TRP A 280 27.79 0.15 -17.42
N ILE A 281 28.91 0.82 -17.69
CA ILE A 281 29.44 1.90 -16.86
C ILE A 281 29.68 3.15 -17.69
N VAL A 282 29.70 4.32 -17.06
CA VAL A 282 30.21 5.51 -17.74
C VAL A 282 31.72 5.34 -17.93
N ALA A 283 32.22 5.52 -19.15
CA ALA A 283 33.60 5.17 -19.50
C ALA A 283 34.66 5.90 -18.65
N ASP A 284 34.38 7.13 -18.21
CA ASP A 284 35.26 7.92 -17.33
C ASP A 284 35.34 7.39 -15.88
N ARG A 285 34.47 6.44 -15.49
CA ARG A 285 34.46 5.79 -14.18
C ARG A 285 35.14 4.41 -14.16
N GLU A 286 35.78 4.00 -15.27
CA GLU A 286 36.46 2.69 -15.36
C GLU A 286 37.43 2.44 -14.20
N GLU A 287 38.35 3.38 -13.95
CA GLU A 287 39.39 3.25 -12.92
C GLU A 287 38.79 3.13 -11.50
N GLU A 288 37.71 3.86 -11.24
CA GLU A 288 36.98 3.81 -9.97
C GLU A 288 36.41 2.39 -9.73
N VAL A 289 35.71 1.85 -10.73
CA VAL A 289 35.08 0.52 -10.66
C VAL A 289 36.14 -0.58 -10.54
N ARG A 290 37.20 -0.54 -11.37
CA ARG A 290 38.30 -1.51 -11.32
C ARG A 290 39.00 -1.53 -9.97
N THR A 291 39.25 -0.34 -9.41
CA THR A 291 39.93 -0.21 -8.11
C THR A 291 39.06 -0.78 -7.00
N ALA A 292 37.75 -0.50 -7.02
CA ALA A 292 36.84 -0.95 -5.99
C ALA A 292 36.64 -2.48 -5.97
N LEU A 293 36.64 -3.12 -7.15
CA LEU A 293 36.46 -4.58 -7.28
C LEU A 293 37.76 -5.38 -7.17
N LYS A 294 38.90 -4.70 -7.01
CA LYS A 294 40.21 -5.31 -6.98
C LYS A 294 40.32 -6.34 -5.85
N GLY A 295 40.70 -7.57 -6.22
CA GLY A 295 40.88 -8.67 -5.27
C GLY A 295 39.63 -9.48 -4.96
N LEU A 296 38.45 -9.04 -5.42
CA LEU A 296 37.19 -9.81 -5.36
C LEU A 296 36.86 -10.44 -6.71
N CYS A 297 37.15 -9.74 -7.80
CA CYS A 297 37.02 -10.26 -9.16
C CYS A 297 38.37 -10.78 -9.66
N SER A 298 38.38 -11.98 -10.25
CA SER A 298 39.54 -12.55 -10.96
C SER A 298 39.70 -11.97 -12.36
N TYR A 299 38.62 -11.49 -12.95
CA TYR A 299 38.59 -10.91 -14.29
C TYR A 299 37.68 -9.69 -14.30
N ILE A 300 38.15 -8.61 -14.93
CA ILE A 300 37.37 -7.40 -15.19
C ILE A 300 37.77 -6.90 -16.58
N GLU A 301 36.80 -6.80 -17.47
CA GLU A 301 36.94 -6.22 -18.80
C GLU A 301 36.03 -5.00 -18.92
N VAL A 302 36.55 -3.95 -19.52
CA VAL A 302 35.82 -2.73 -19.82
C VAL A 302 36.12 -2.39 -21.26
N ASP A 303 35.10 -2.44 -22.11
CA ASP A 303 35.20 -2.09 -23.52
C ASP A 303 34.61 -0.69 -23.73
N THR A 304 35.46 0.27 -24.08
CA THR A 304 35.08 1.65 -24.38
C THR A 304 34.74 1.88 -25.85
N ASP A 305 35.02 0.92 -26.73
CA ASP A 305 34.83 1.03 -28.18
C ASP A 305 33.44 0.55 -28.61
N VAL A 306 32.42 0.90 -27.81
CA VAL A 306 31.03 0.55 -28.09
C VAL A 306 30.39 1.64 -28.94
N ALA A 307 30.32 1.40 -30.25
CA ALA A 307 29.62 2.31 -31.15
C ALA A 307 28.12 2.41 -30.77
N PRO A 308 27.55 3.62 -30.65
CA PRO A 308 26.10 3.77 -30.54
C PRO A 308 25.47 3.14 -31.79
N LYS A 309 24.58 2.15 -31.61
CA LYS A 309 23.79 1.61 -32.73
C LYS A 309 22.90 2.75 -33.23
N HIS A 310 23.35 3.48 -34.26
CA HIS A 310 22.55 4.49 -34.91
C HIS A 310 21.27 3.84 -35.43
N HIS A 311 20.11 4.40 -35.07
CA HIS A 311 18.83 4.04 -35.66
C HIS A 311 18.84 4.37 -37.16
N GLY A 312 19.26 3.40 -37.98
CA GLY A 312 19.29 3.56 -39.43
C GLY A 312 19.89 2.36 -40.16
N VAL A 313 19.00 1.64 -40.85
CA VAL A 313 19.26 0.88 -42.09
C VAL A 313 19.91 -0.51 -41.95
N HIS A 314 19.05 -1.52 -42.17
CA HIS A 314 19.29 -2.83 -42.79
C HIS A 314 20.70 -3.44 -42.73
N GLY A 315 20.90 -4.35 -41.79
CA GLY A 315 21.99 -5.35 -41.82
C GLY A 315 21.54 -6.61 -41.10
N HIS A 316 21.39 -7.72 -41.83
CA HIS A 316 21.17 -9.04 -41.26
C HIS A 316 22.44 -9.47 -40.52
N GLY A 317 22.45 -9.35 -39.20
CA GLY A 317 23.53 -9.84 -38.34
C GLY A 317 23.04 -9.92 -36.90
N HIS A 318 22.96 -11.14 -36.38
CA HIS A 318 22.64 -11.55 -35.00
C HIS A 318 22.12 -10.44 -34.06
N HIS A 319 20.80 -10.27 -34.10
CA HIS A 319 20.06 -9.46 -33.14
C HIS A 319 20.08 -10.15 -31.77
N ASN A 320 20.75 -9.56 -30.77
CA ASN A 320 20.28 -9.52 -29.37
C ASN A 320 21.18 -8.74 -28.40
N ASP A 321 22.35 -8.21 -28.81
CA ASP A 321 23.18 -7.43 -27.86
C ASP A 321 22.45 -6.16 -27.37
N PRO A 322 22.28 -5.99 -26.04
CA PRO A 322 21.60 -4.85 -25.47
C PRO A 322 22.34 -3.55 -25.79
N SER A 323 21.59 -2.50 -26.12
CA SER A 323 22.15 -1.18 -26.41
C SER A 323 22.64 -0.50 -25.11
N PRO A 324 23.68 0.35 -25.18
CA PRO A 324 24.11 1.13 -24.02
C PRO A 324 23.01 2.09 -23.56
N PRO A 325 22.82 2.27 -22.24
CA PRO A 325 21.90 3.26 -21.71
C PRO A 325 22.45 4.67 -21.93
N VAL A 326 21.62 5.68 -21.70
CA VAL A 326 22.02 7.08 -21.85
C VAL A 326 22.46 7.62 -20.49
N ALA A 327 23.69 8.13 -20.43
CA ALA A 327 24.17 8.92 -19.30
C ALA A 327 24.29 10.39 -19.71
N PHE A 328 23.52 11.27 -19.08
CA PHE A 328 23.66 12.71 -19.31
C PHE A 328 24.99 13.24 -18.79
N GLY A 329 25.43 14.32 -19.43
CA GLY A 329 26.56 15.12 -19.02
C GLY A 329 26.31 15.89 -17.73
N ASP A 330 27.36 16.48 -17.16
CA ASP A 330 27.14 17.49 -16.12
C ASP A 330 26.72 18.80 -16.80
N HIS A 331 25.41 18.99 -16.96
CA HIS A 331 24.84 20.19 -17.54
C HIS A 331 24.68 21.33 -16.51
N GLY A 332 25.27 21.20 -15.31
CA GLY A 332 25.31 22.25 -14.30
C GLY A 332 23.93 22.86 -13.99
N LEU A 333 23.76 24.14 -14.33
CA LEU A 333 22.51 24.88 -14.08
C LEU A 333 21.32 24.40 -14.93
N SER A 334 21.54 23.76 -16.08
CA SER A 334 20.46 23.24 -16.93
C SER A 334 20.04 21.81 -16.59
N ARG A 335 20.71 21.15 -15.64
CA ARG A 335 20.35 19.79 -15.20
C ARG A 335 18.87 19.61 -14.83
N PRO A 336 18.19 20.56 -14.14
CA PRO A 336 16.76 20.43 -13.86
C PRO A 336 15.87 20.42 -15.11
N MET A 337 16.34 20.96 -16.24
CA MET A 337 15.60 21.01 -17.49
C MET A 337 15.68 19.69 -18.29
N GLU A 338 16.62 18.79 -17.96
CA GLU A 338 16.71 17.44 -18.56
C GLU A 338 15.39 16.66 -18.38
N LEU A 339 14.72 16.84 -17.23
CA LEU A 339 13.44 16.20 -16.94
C LEU A 339 12.34 16.61 -17.95
N LEU A 340 12.39 17.82 -18.50
CA LEU A 340 11.43 18.27 -19.51
C LEU A 340 11.71 17.65 -20.89
N THR A 341 12.97 17.36 -21.19
CA THR A 341 13.35 16.72 -22.46
C THR A 341 13.15 15.21 -22.42
N ASP A 342 13.26 14.57 -21.26
CA ASP A 342 13.02 13.14 -21.08
C ASP A 342 11.53 12.77 -20.97
N ALA A 343 10.65 13.75 -20.67
CA ALA A 343 9.22 13.51 -20.49
C ALA A 343 8.42 13.45 -21.82
N VAL A 344 9.07 13.60 -22.97
CA VAL A 344 8.46 13.62 -24.32
C VAL A 344 8.82 12.35 -25.08
#